data_AF-A0A8H3GWM6-F1
#
_entry.id   AF-A0A8H3GWM6-F1
#
_cell.length_a   1.000
_cell.length_b   1.000
_cell.length_c   1.000
_cell.angle_alpha   90.00
_cell.angle_beta   90.00
_cell.angle_gamma   90.00
#
_symmetry.space_group_name_H-M   'P 1'
#
loop_
_entity.id
_entity.type
_entity.pdbx_description
1 polymer ?
#
loop_
_entity_poly.entity_id
_entity_poly.type
_entity_poly.pdbx_seq_one_letter_code
_entity_poly.pdbx_strand_id
1 'polypeptide(L)'
;YQSSSSPFYGFSGPPGLLVRAVLIMRVCRLIVLVANNTSVPPFAKEDIRRTIARSLNGSGDIHINLCAKFLRADSWHELWNAVRYSQLNRAADELVHLSLRLPNYKPPAIAAVKSIVYSKLNPELERLLSLVEPDATLDPRAKSFVPQPQNDAPTNAEEDVIEPVQTTADGQMNPGEFLDLATSEGGLPSAPQDEPQRALTALDVELGKRILFCYRRYALRQRIKMKKAVKIIWAYYLRHRLRHKAPMTATEEQIRKLHNEYKSDVESIDCPLLYVKAFQSHERILLGPMPHVLVYLRGLERTNQQQKEANKKRLQKVQHEELERVRIRMDACARLAKKIKVLTQSIAPGSRALHQVDTLKEQVKQVDSLRSEIMHIFGEDAIPKALEEHYALGIVVILSPSHAATAPKPLKPELNVSDLVV
;
A
#
# COMPACT_ATOMS: atom_id res chain seq x y z
N TYR A 1 31.95 32.90 -9.41
CA TYR A 1 30.70 32.27 -8.92
C TYR A 1 30.78 30.77 -9.14
N GLN A 2 31.08 30.01 -8.09
CA GLN A 2 31.12 28.54 -8.15
C GLN A 2 29.68 28.01 -8.05
N SER A 3 29.20 27.35 -9.11
CA SER A 3 27.84 26.79 -9.20
C SER A 3 27.61 25.55 -8.30
N SER A 4 28.49 25.28 -7.32
CA SER A 4 28.52 24.06 -6.52
C SER A 4 27.97 24.21 -5.09
N SER A 5 27.55 25.40 -4.66
CA SER A 5 27.09 25.62 -3.27
C SER A 5 25.57 25.70 -3.09
N SER A 6 24.77 25.35 -4.10
CA SER A 6 23.31 25.28 -3.91
C SER A 6 22.96 23.98 -3.17
N PRO A 7 22.29 24.06 -2.00
CA PRO A 7 21.88 22.89 -1.22
C PRO A 7 20.91 21.96 -1.97
N PHE A 8 20.42 22.37 -3.15
CA PHE A 8 19.61 21.55 -4.05
C PHE A 8 20.40 20.53 -4.89
N TYR A 9 21.73 20.65 -5.01
CA TYR A 9 22.54 19.65 -5.74
C TYR A 9 22.73 18.32 -4.99
N GLY A 10 22.41 18.28 -3.69
CA GLY A 10 22.40 17.04 -2.88
C GLY A 10 21.38 15.99 -3.33
N PHE A 11 20.46 16.32 -4.26
CA PHE A 11 19.44 15.41 -4.77
C PHE A 11 19.81 14.69 -6.07
N SER A 12 21.07 14.77 -6.49
CA SER A 12 21.52 14.16 -7.76
C SER A 12 21.67 12.63 -7.69
N GLY A 13 21.63 12.05 -6.49
CA GLY A 13 21.65 10.60 -6.30
C GLY A 13 20.29 9.92 -6.56
N PRO A 14 20.24 8.59 -6.76
CA PRO A 14 19.00 7.84 -6.93
C PRO A 14 17.88 8.14 -5.92
N PRO A 15 18.14 8.28 -4.60
CA PRO A 15 17.09 8.66 -3.65
C PRO A 15 16.63 10.13 -3.82
N GLY A 16 17.50 11.01 -4.29
CA GLY A 16 17.17 12.41 -4.52
C GLY A 16 16.28 12.62 -5.74
N LEU A 17 16.47 11.82 -6.80
CA LEU A 17 15.56 11.78 -7.95
C LEU A 17 14.14 11.33 -7.53
N LEU A 18 14.05 10.37 -6.61
CA LEU A 18 12.77 9.92 -6.06
C LEU A 18 12.07 11.03 -5.27
N VAL A 19 12.78 11.69 -4.36
CA VAL A 19 12.24 12.82 -3.58
C VAL A 19 11.78 13.93 -4.50
N ARG A 20 12.58 14.27 -5.52
CA ARG A 20 12.23 15.26 -6.54
C ARG A 20 10.96 14.87 -7.30
N ALA A 21 10.85 13.62 -7.74
CA ALA A 21 9.65 13.13 -8.43
C ALA A 21 8.39 13.19 -7.54
N VAL A 22 8.53 12.85 -6.26
CA VAL A 22 7.43 12.97 -5.27
C VAL A 22 6.99 14.44 -5.11
N LEU A 23 7.93 15.37 -5.01
CA LEU A 23 7.64 16.81 -4.90
C LEU A 23 6.97 17.34 -6.18
N ILE A 24 7.48 16.97 -7.35
CA ILE A 24 6.86 17.34 -8.64
C ILE A 24 5.42 16.84 -8.71
N MET A 25 5.18 15.58 -8.36
CA MET A 25 3.84 14.99 -8.34
C MET A 25 2.90 15.70 -7.36
N ARG A 26 3.40 16.17 -6.21
CA ARG A 26 2.64 17.00 -5.28
C ARG A 26 2.24 18.33 -5.91
N VAL A 27 3.18 19.02 -6.56
CA VAL A 27 2.89 20.27 -7.27
C VAL A 27 1.84 20.06 -8.36
N CYS A 28 1.99 19.02 -9.20
CA CYS A 28 1.00 18.70 -10.23
C CYS A 28 -0.38 18.43 -9.63
N ARG A 29 -0.48 17.67 -8.53
CA ARG A 29 -1.75 17.42 -7.82
C ARG A 29 -2.39 18.71 -7.33
N LEU A 30 -1.60 19.60 -6.72
CA LEU A 30 -2.09 20.88 -6.21
C LEU A 30 -2.61 21.78 -7.34
N ILE A 31 -1.89 21.89 -8.46
CA ILE A 31 -2.31 22.67 -9.63
C ILE A 31 -3.67 22.18 -10.13
N VAL A 32 -3.84 20.86 -10.30
CA VAL A 32 -5.09 20.26 -10.79
C VAL A 32 -6.23 20.45 -9.79
N LEU A 33 -5.95 20.34 -8.48
CA LEU A 33 -6.94 20.58 -7.44
C LEU A 33 -7.40 22.04 -7.40
N VAL A 34 -6.47 22.98 -7.45
CA VAL A 34 -6.79 24.42 -7.50
C VAL A 34 -7.66 24.71 -8.71
N ALA A 35 -7.28 24.22 -9.90
CA ALA A 35 -8.06 24.40 -11.12
C ALA A 35 -9.44 23.72 -11.10
N ASN A 36 -9.63 22.66 -10.30
CA ASN A 36 -10.94 22.03 -10.12
C ASN A 36 -11.80 22.71 -9.06
N ASN A 37 -11.19 23.25 -7.99
CA ASN A 37 -11.90 23.96 -6.94
C ASN A 37 -12.23 25.41 -7.34
N THR A 38 -11.59 25.93 -8.39
CA THR A 38 -11.86 27.24 -8.98
C THR A 38 -12.65 27.10 -10.28
N SER A 39 -13.43 28.12 -10.64
CA SER A 39 -14.22 28.17 -11.87
C SER A 39 -13.35 28.45 -13.11
N VAL A 40 -12.26 27.69 -13.29
CA VAL A 40 -11.38 27.82 -14.45
C VAL A 40 -12.11 27.30 -15.69
N PRO A 41 -12.14 28.06 -16.79
CA PRO A 41 -12.85 27.65 -17.99
C PRO A 41 -12.18 26.40 -18.63
N PRO A 42 -12.94 25.57 -19.38
CA PRO A 42 -12.44 24.31 -19.92
C PRO A 42 -11.16 24.42 -20.78
N PHE A 43 -11.01 25.49 -21.57
CA PHE A 43 -9.82 25.70 -22.40
C PHE A 43 -8.55 25.91 -21.55
N ALA A 44 -8.65 26.66 -20.45
CA ALA A 44 -7.54 26.90 -19.55
C ALA A 44 -7.16 25.63 -18.77
N LYS A 45 -8.14 24.78 -18.43
CA LYS A 45 -7.89 23.43 -17.89
C LYS A 45 -7.07 22.59 -18.86
N GLU A 46 -7.38 22.66 -20.14
CA GLU A 46 -6.65 21.95 -21.19
C GLU A 46 -5.22 22.51 -21.39
N ASP A 47 -5.03 23.82 -21.28
CA ASP A 47 -3.70 24.44 -21.26
C ASP A 47 -2.87 24.00 -20.04
N ILE A 48 -3.48 23.92 -18.86
CA ILE A 48 -2.86 23.39 -17.64
C ILE A 48 -2.42 21.94 -17.85
N ARG A 49 -3.29 21.09 -18.40
CA ARG A 49 -2.99 19.68 -18.70
C ARG A 49 -1.78 19.56 -19.63
N ARG A 50 -1.80 20.28 -20.76
CA ARG A 50 -0.68 20.30 -21.74
C ARG A 50 0.60 20.84 -21.12
N THR A 51 0.52 21.80 -20.21
CA THR A 51 1.69 22.35 -19.51
C THR A 51 2.29 21.33 -18.55
N ILE A 52 1.46 20.66 -17.74
CA ILE A 52 1.91 19.58 -16.86
C ILE A 52 2.58 18.46 -17.66
N ALA A 53 1.94 18.00 -18.74
CA ALA A 53 2.50 16.94 -19.59
C ALA A 53 3.86 17.35 -20.18
N ARG A 54 3.99 18.57 -20.72
CA ARG A 54 5.26 19.10 -21.24
C ARG A 54 6.34 19.21 -20.17
N SER A 55 6.00 19.72 -18.98
CA SER A 55 6.96 19.85 -17.86
C SER A 55 7.46 18.51 -17.34
N LEU A 56 6.65 17.45 -17.48
CA LEU A 56 7.03 16.10 -17.07
C LEU A 56 7.80 15.34 -18.16
N ASN A 57 7.73 15.77 -19.43
CA ASN A 57 8.35 15.09 -20.58
C ASN A 57 9.81 15.55 -20.85
N GLY A 58 10.49 16.11 -19.84
CA GLY A 58 11.86 16.63 -19.97
C GLY A 58 12.93 15.53 -19.97
N SER A 59 14.14 15.87 -20.41
CA SER A 59 15.30 14.95 -20.54
C SER A 59 15.92 14.45 -19.23
N GLY A 60 15.34 14.80 -18.09
CA GLY A 60 15.72 14.17 -16.83
C GLY A 60 14.94 12.88 -16.68
N ASP A 61 15.58 11.80 -16.22
CA ASP A 61 14.96 10.56 -15.75
C ASP A 61 14.06 10.81 -14.51
N ILE A 62 13.10 11.72 -14.62
CA ILE A 62 12.03 11.90 -13.66
C ILE A 62 11.25 10.61 -13.74
N HIS A 63 11.34 9.79 -12.69
CA HIS A 63 10.71 8.46 -12.57
C HIS A 63 9.42 8.33 -13.38
N ILE A 64 9.56 7.88 -14.64
CA ILE A 64 8.48 7.87 -15.64
C ILE A 64 7.29 7.12 -15.07
N ASN A 65 7.55 6.07 -14.30
CA ASN A 65 6.53 5.23 -13.68
C ASN A 65 5.65 5.98 -12.64
N LEU A 66 6.20 6.91 -11.87
CA LEU A 66 5.43 7.70 -10.90
C LEU A 66 4.57 8.77 -11.59
N CYS A 67 5.13 9.39 -12.62
CA CYS A 67 4.49 10.46 -13.38
C CYS A 67 3.65 9.96 -14.57
N ALA A 68 3.71 8.67 -14.91
CA ALA A 68 3.15 8.09 -16.14
C ALA A 68 1.67 8.42 -16.31
N LYS A 69 0.89 8.39 -15.23
CA LYS A 69 -0.54 8.69 -15.28
C LYS A 69 -0.84 10.17 -15.58
N PHE A 70 0.03 11.08 -15.14
CA PHE A 70 -0.09 12.51 -15.44
C PHE A 70 0.39 12.81 -16.87
N LEU A 71 1.43 12.11 -17.31
CA LEU A 71 1.98 12.21 -18.66
C LEU A 71 1.01 11.69 -19.73
N ARG A 72 0.36 10.54 -19.48
CA ARG A 72 -0.55 9.86 -20.42
C ARG A 72 -2.00 10.35 -20.34
N ALA A 73 -2.30 11.34 -19.51
CA ALA A 73 -3.66 11.85 -19.40
C ALA A 73 -4.00 12.71 -20.62
N ASP A 74 -4.83 12.20 -21.52
CA ASP A 74 -5.20 12.85 -22.79
C ASP A 74 -6.38 13.80 -22.62
N SER A 75 -7.09 13.70 -21.48
CA SER A 75 -8.19 14.59 -21.13
C SER A 75 -8.04 15.16 -19.72
N TRP A 76 -8.72 16.27 -19.44
CA TRP A 76 -8.82 16.80 -18.07
C TRP A 76 -9.39 15.78 -17.09
N HIS A 77 -10.34 14.96 -17.54
CA HIS A 77 -10.94 13.92 -16.73
C HIS A 77 -9.92 12.85 -16.31
N GLU A 78 -9.07 12.41 -17.23
CA GLU A 78 -7.99 11.47 -16.94
C GLU A 78 -6.93 12.07 -16.02
N LEU A 79 -6.57 13.34 -16.22
CA LEU A 79 -5.62 14.03 -15.36
C LEU A 79 -6.18 14.14 -13.93
N TRP A 80 -7.47 14.43 -13.80
CA TRP A 80 -8.15 14.40 -12.51
C TRP A 80 -8.15 13.00 -11.89
N ASN A 81 -8.38 11.95 -12.69
CA ASN A 81 -8.29 10.56 -12.22
C ASN A 81 -6.87 10.23 -11.73
N ALA A 82 -5.84 10.73 -12.38
CA ALA A 82 -4.46 10.56 -11.93
C ALA A 82 -4.22 11.17 -10.53
N VAL A 83 -4.87 12.29 -10.21
CA VAL A 83 -4.86 12.88 -8.85
C VAL A 83 -5.64 12.01 -7.87
N ARG A 84 -6.86 11.60 -8.23
CA ARG A 84 -7.75 10.79 -7.36
C ARG A 84 -7.14 9.46 -6.95
N TYR A 85 -6.44 8.81 -7.87
CA TYR A 85 -5.86 7.48 -7.68
C TYR A 85 -4.34 7.53 -7.55
N SER A 86 -3.78 8.68 -7.17
CA SER A 86 -2.35 8.83 -6.93
C SER A 86 -1.92 7.99 -5.72
N GLN A 87 -0.79 7.30 -5.85
CA GLN A 87 -0.20 6.53 -4.75
C GLN A 87 0.24 7.43 -3.57
N LEU A 88 0.40 8.74 -3.81
CA LEU A 88 0.79 9.73 -2.82
C LEU A 88 -0.35 10.16 -1.88
N ASN A 89 -1.58 9.68 -2.11
CA ASN A 89 -2.75 10.01 -1.29
C ASN A 89 -2.72 9.35 0.12
N ARG A 90 -1.67 8.64 0.54
CA ARG A 90 -1.75 7.70 1.68
C ARG A 90 -1.28 8.17 3.07
N ALA A 91 -0.79 9.39 3.31
CA ALA A 91 -0.47 9.79 4.71
C ALA A 91 -0.12 11.26 4.97
N ALA A 92 0.54 11.96 4.04
CA ALA A 92 1.20 13.22 4.35
C ALA A 92 0.48 14.47 3.82
N ASP A 93 -0.39 14.31 2.82
CA ASP A 93 -1.09 15.42 2.17
C ASP A 93 -2.59 15.16 2.32
N GLU A 94 -3.26 15.82 3.27
CA GLU A 94 -4.71 15.82 3.30
C GLU A 94 -5.21 16.79 2.22
N LEU A 95 -5.60 16.25 1.08
CA LEU A 95 -6.12 17.05 -0.02
C LEU A 95 -7.60 17.36 0.24
N VAL A 96 -8.02 18.55 -0.14
CA VAL A 96 -9.42 18.99 -0.01
C VAL A 96 -10.02 19.24 -1.39
N HIS A 97 -11.17 18.63 -1.65
CA HIS A 97 -11.98 18.90 -2.83
C HIS A 97 -13.24 19.64 -2.42
N LEU A 98 -13.45 20.81 -3.00
CA LEU A 98 -14.61 21.65 -2.75
C LEU A 98 -15.67 21.39 -3.81
N SER A 99 -16.90 21.15 -3.38
CA SER A 99 -18.03 20.95 -4.29
C SER A 99 -19.24 21.75 -3.84
N LEU A 100 -19.79 22.57 -4.74
CA LEU A 100 -21.05 23.26 -4.51
C LEU A 100 -22.19 22.24 -4.45
N ARG A 101 -23.04 22.35 -3.42
CA ARG A 101 -24.22 21.52 -3.23
C ARG A 101 -25.24 21.85 -4.31
N LEU A 102 -25.39 20.95 -5.28
CA LEU A 102 -26.45 21.00 -6.28
C LEU A 102 -27.54 19.96 -5.94
N PRO A 103 -28.82 20.26 -6.17
CA PRO A 103 -29.89 19.29 -5.96
C PRO A 103 -29.63 18.04 -6.81
N ASN A 104 -29.71 16.87 -6.18
CA ASN A 104 -29.43 15.54 -6.77
C ASN A 104 -27.96 15.27 -7.17
N TYR A 105 -27.03 16.18 -6.91
CA TYR A 105 -25.60 15.93 -7.15
C TYR A 105 -24.95 15.35 -5.89
N LYS A 106 -24.40 14.14 -6.02
CA LYS A 106 -23.49 13.56 -5.01
C LYS A 106 -22.08 13.65 -5.56
N PRO A 107 -21.20 14.48 -4.97
CA PRO A 107 -19.81 14.53 -5.41
C PRO A 107 -19.19 13.15 -5.25
N PRO A 108 -18.35 12.71 -6.21
CA PRO A 108 -17.72 11.40 -6.13
C PRO A 108 -16.85 11.33 -4.87
N ALA A 109 -17.01 10.27 -4.08
CA ALA A 109 -16.13 10.02 -2.95
C ALA A 109 -14.73 9.67 -3.46
N ILE A 110 -13.72 10.46 -3.10
CA ILE A 110 -12.34 10.28 -3.53
C ILE A 110 -11.56 9.73 -2.34
N ALA A 111 -10.95 8.56 -2.50
CA ALA A 111 -10.16 7.95 -1.42
C ALA A 111 -9.01 8.89 -1.01
N ALA A 112 -8.97 9.24 0.27
CA ALA A 112 -7.97 10.12 0.89
C ALA A 112 -7.93 11.57 0.38
N VAL A 113 -9.01 12.04 -0.25
CA VAL A 113 -9.26 13.47 -0.47
C VAL A 113 -10.53 13.81 0.29
N LYS A 114 -10.43 14.73 1.26
CA LYS A 114 -11.56 15.20 2.03
C LYS A 114 -12.47 16.02 1.12
N SER A 115 -13.69 15.54 0.89
CA SER A 115 -14.69 16.28 0.13
C SER A 115 -15.47 17.20 1.08
N ILE A 116 -15.47 18.49 0.78
CA ILE A 116 -16.26 19.49 1.49
C ILE A 116 -17.37 19.93 0.55
N VAL A 117 -18.60 19.60 0.92
CA VAL A 117 -19.80 20.01 0.20
C VAL A 117 -20.36 21.25 0.88
N TYR A 118 -20.49 22.35 0.15
CA TYR A 118 -20.97 23.63 0.69
C TYR A 118 -22.11 24.16 -0.16
N SER A 119 -23.05 24.89 0.45
CA SER A 119 -24.20 25.49 -0.24
C SER A 119 -23.97 26.98 -0.52
N LYS A 120 -23.26 27.68 0.37
CA LYS A 120 -22.90 29.11 0.25
C LYS A 120 -21.41 29.34 0.48
N LEU A 121 -20.82 30.29 -0.27
CA LEU A 121 -19.40 30.67 -0.11
C LEU A 121 -19.13 31.30 1.26
N ASN A 122 -20.00 32.21 1.71
CA ASN A 122 -19.93 32.82 3.03
C ASN A 122 -21.30 32.67 3.70
N PRO A 123 -21.39 32.26 4.99
CA PRO A 123 -20.30 31.93 5.92
C PRO A 123 -19.95 30.43 5.96
N GLU A 124 -20.67 29.60 5.21
CA GLU A 124 -20.62 28.14 5.36
C GLU A 124 -19.27 27.55 4.95
N LEU A 125 -18.75 27.91 3.77
CA LEU A 125 -17.45 27.40 3.33
C LEU A 125 -16.30 27.93 4.20
N GLU A 126 -16.34 29.20 4.60
CA GLU A 126 -15.38 29.77 5.55
C GLU A 126 -15.36 28.99 6.87
N ARG A 127 -16.54 28.67 7.41
CA ARG A 127 -16.66 27.83 8.62
C ARG A 127 -16.14 26.41 8.41
N LEU A 128 -16.35 25.80 7.24
CA LEU A 128 -15.89 24.44 6.92
C LEU A 128 -14.38 24.36 6.66
N LEU A 129 -13.78 25.46 6.20
CA LEU A 129 -12.33 25.60 5.98
C LEU A 129 -11.58 26.16 7.19
N SER A 130 -12.30 26.75 8.14
CA SER A 130 -11.75 27.22 9.39
C SER A 130 -11.03 26.08 10.11
N LEU A 131 -9.75 26.29 10.42
CA LEU A 131 -8.97 25.41 11.31
C LEU A 131 -9.42 25.55 12.77
N VAL A 132 -10.14 26.63 13.08
CA VAL A 132 -10.83 26.79 14.36
C VAL A 132 -12.07 25.92 14.28
N GLU A 133 -12.09 24.83 15.06
CA GLU A 133 -13.29 24.03 15.25
C GLU A 133 -14.44 24.99 15.61
N PRO A 134 -15.52 25.02 14.80
CA PRO A 134 -16.57 26.00 14.97
C PRO A 134 -17.18 25.76 16.34
N ASP A 135 -16.85 26.67 17.26
CA ASP A 135 -17.30 26.70 18.64
C ASP A 135 -17.46 25.30 19.23
N ALA A 136 -16.36 24.72 19.70
CA ALA A 136 -16.43 24.01 20.96
C ALA A 136 -16.93 25.02 22.01
N THR A 137 -18.23 25.29 21.97
CA THR A 137 -18.96 26.03 22.98
C THR A 137 -18.79 25.13 24.19
N LEU A 138 -17.78 25.44 24.99
CA LEU A 138 -17.64 24.91 26.33
C LEU A 138 -18.99 25.15 26.95
N ASP A 139 -19.73 24.06 27.20
CA ASP A 139 -21.03 24.16 27.82
C ASP A 139 -20.82 24.99 29.11
N PRO A 140 -21.42 26.19 29.25
CA PRO A 140 -21.23 26.99 30.45
C PRO A 140 -21.80 26.28 31.69
N ARG A 141 -22.55 25.20 31.50
CA ARG A 141 -23.03 24.29 32.55
C ARG A 141 -22.12 23.08 32.77
N ALA A 142 -21.05 22.91 32.00
CA ALA A 142 -20.06 21.89 32.28
C ALA A 142 -19.46 22.15 33.67
N LYS A 143 -19.71 21.22 34.60
CA LYS A 143 -19.14 21.28 35.95
C LYS A 143 -17.62 21.46 35.84
N SER A 144 -17.05 22.39 36.61
CA SER A 144 -15.60 22.61 36.62
C SER A 144 -14.91 21.28 36.83
N PHE A 145 -14.01 20.91 35.92
CA PHE A 145 -13.22 19.70 36.07
C PHE A 145 -12.30 19.88 37.28
N VAL A 146 -12.72 19.38 38.44
CA VAL A 146 -11.86 19.18 39.60
C VAL A 146 -11.21 17.82 39.38
N PRO A 147 -9.90 17.75 39.06
CA PRO A 147 -9.22 16.47 39.03
C PRO A 147 -9.36 15.86 40.42
N GLN A 148 -10.18 14.81 40.54
CA GLN A 148 -10.27 14.05 41.76
C GLN A 148 -8.86 13.51 42.05
N PRO A 149 -8.28 13.82 43.21
CA PRO A 149 -7.06 13.15 43.62
C PRO A 149 -7.38 11.66 43.68
N GLN A 150 -6.76 10.88 42.79
CA GLN A 150 -6.77 9.44 42.92
C GLN A 150 -6.12 9.13 44.27
N ASN A 151 -6.93 8.77 45.25
CA ASN A 151 -6.47 8.11 46.46
C ASN A 151 -6.01 6.71 46.03
N ASP A 152 -4.79 6.65 45.49
CA ASP A 152 -4.08 5.40 45.32
C ASP A 152 -3.71 4.91 46.72
N ALA A 153 -4.54 4.00 47.24
CA ALA A 153 -4.19 3.19 48.39
C ALA A 153 -2.94 2.36 48.05
N PRO A 154 -1.92 2.34 48.92
CA PRO A 154 -0.68 1.64 48.64
C PRO A 154 -0.93 0.14 48.66
N THR A 155 -0.97 -0.48 47.48
CA THR A 155 -0.85 -1.93 47.35
C THR A 155 0.63 -2.23 47.26
N ASN A 156 1.15 -2.77 48.35
CA ASN A 156 2.49 -3.33 48.47
C ASN A 156 2.75 -4.35 47.35
N ALA A 157 3.75 -4.08 46.52
CA ALA A 157 4.44 -5.09 45.71
C ALA A 157 5.83 -4.57 45.35
N GLU A 158 6.78 -5.02 46.18
CA GLU A 158 8.12 -5.51 45.86
C GLU A 158 8.99 -4.74 44.86
N GLU A 159 10.11 -4.30 45.43
CA GLU A 159 11.34 -3.75 44.89
C GLU A 159 11.83 -4.48 43.63
N ASP A 160 12.17 -3.70 42.60
CA ASP A 160 13.23 -4.07 41.66
C ASP A 160 14.24 -2.92 41.64
N VAL A 161 15.38 -3.19 42.28
CA VAL A 161 16.53 -2.30 42.42
C VAL A 161 17.22 -2.15 41.06
N ILE A 162 17.24 -0.92 40.54
CA ILE A 162 18.17 -0.56 39.46
C ILE A 162 18.98 0.65 39.93
N GLU A 163 20.26 0.38 40.17
CA GLU A 163 21.31 1.35 40.52
C GLU A 163 21.41 2.53 39.54
N PRO A 164 21.71 3.74 40.03
CA PRO A 164 22.17 4.83 39.18
C PRO A 164 23.70 4.74 38.99
N VAL A 165 24.12 4.36 37.79
CA VAL A 165 25.51 4.53 37.33
C VAL A 165 25.79 6.02 37.15
N GLN A 166 26.66 6.56 38.00
CA GLN A 166 27.32 7.84 37.80
C GLN A 166 28.32 7.70 36.65
N THR A 167 28.15 8.48 35.58
CA THR A 167 29.23 8.75 34.61
C THR A 167 29.53 10.24 34.66
N THR A 168 30.53 10.60 35.43
CA THR A 168 31.31 11.82 35.28
C THR A 168 32.09 11.72 33.97
N ALA A 169 31.78 12.58 33.01
CA ALA A 169 32.65 12.84 31.87
C ALA A 169 32.69 14.34 31.63
N ASP A 170 33.81 14.89 32.06
CA ASP A 170 34.31 16.23 31.84
C ASP A 170 34.37 16.54 30.34
N GLY A 171 33.94 17.74 29.95
CA GLY A 171 33.71 18.11 28.56
C GLY A 171 33.70 19.62 28.38
N GLN A 172 34.81 20.25 28.76
CA GLN A 172 35.15 21.64 28.51
C GLN A 172 35.06 21.97 27.00
N MET A 173 34.05 22.75 26.61
CA MET A 173 33.99 23.39 25.28
C MET A 173 34.18 24.89 25.42
N ASN A 174 35.24 25.38 24.78
CA ASN A 174 35.56 26.79 24.58
C ASN A 174 34.48 27.49 23.72
N PRO A 175 34.10 28.75 24.03
CA PRO A 175 33.31 29.57 23.13
C PRO A 175 34.26 30.27 22.14
N GLY A 176 34.43 29.68 20.96
CA GLY A 176 35.13 30.31 19.83
C GLY A 176 34.17 31.17 19.01
N GLU A 177 34.37 32.48 19.11
CA GLU A 177 34.20 33.53 18.09
C GLU A 177 33.25 33.21 16.91
N PHE A 178 32.03 33.74 16.98
CA PHE A 178 31.22 33.98 15.79
C PHE A 178 31.62 35.31 15.17
N LEU A 179 32.20 35.22 13.97
CA LEU A 179 32.64 36.35 13.17
C LEU A 179 31.43 37.11 12.61
N ASP A 180 31.48 38.41 12.87
CA ASP A 180 30.65 39.46 12.34
C ASP A 180 30.78 39.53 10.80
N LEU A 181 29.66 39.49 10.09
CA LEU A 181 29.61 39.73 8.65
C LEU A 181 28.38 40.57 8.32
N ALA A 182 28.63 41.88 8.37
CA ALA A 182 27.72 42.93 8.00
C ALA A 182 27.40 42.94 6.50
N THR A 183 26.30 43.62 6.21
CA THR A 183 25.98 44.40 5.00
C THR A 183 25.13 43.69 3.93
N SER A 184 23.83 43.96 3.97
CA SER A 184 23.10 44.30 2.74
C SER A 184 22.05 45.34 3.07
N GLU A 185 22.35 46.58 2.68
CA GLU A 185 21.41 47.70 2.63
C GLU A 185 20.24 47.36 1.70
N GLY A 186 19.03 47.59 2.20
CA GLY A 186 17.77 47.44 1.49
C GLY A 186 16.67 48.10 2.30
N GLY A 187 16.84 49.40 2.57
CA GLY A 187 15.96 50.20 3.42
C GLY A 187 14.56 50.34 2.84
N LEU A 188 13.63 49.54 3.36
CA LEU A 188 12.22 49.91 3.42
C LEU A 188 12.02 50.72 4.72
N PRO A 189 11.32 51.87 4.68
CA PRO A 189 11.02 52.65 5.87
C PRO A 189 10.04 51.87 6.75
N SER A 190 10.59 51.09 7.68
CA SER A 190 9.82 50.46 8.75
C SER A 190 9.48 51.55 9.75
N ALA A 191 8.23 52.01 9.73
CA ALA A 191 7.72 52.89 10.76
C ALA A 191 7.84 52.16 12.12
N PRO A 192 8.36 52.82 13.17
CA PRO A 192 8.45 52.22 14.50
C PRO A 192 7.03 52.05 15.04
N GLN A 193 6.43 50.88 14.81
CA GLN A 193 5.34 50.42 15.65
C GLN A 193 5.98 49.92 16.93
N ASP A 194 6.13 50.84 17.90
CA ASP A 194 6.24 50.51 19.31
C ASP A 194 4.94 49.80 19.72
N GLU A 195 4.81 48.53 19.36
CA GLU A 195 3.85 47.66 20.01
C GLU A 195 4.25 47.58 21.48
N PRO A 196 3.37 47.99 22.42
CA PRO A 196 3.68 47.95 23.83
C PRO A 196 4.02 46.51 24.22
N GLN A 197 5.27 46.27 24.60
CA GLN A 197 5.73 44.99 25.12
C GLN A 197 4.92 44.65 26.36
N ARG A 198 3.86 43.88 26.17
CA ARG A 198 3.06 43.35 27.27
C ARG A 198 3.94 42.42 28.09
N ALA A 199 4.22 42.80 29.32
CA ALA A 199 4.94 41.95 30.26
C ALA A 199 4.20 40.62 30.42
N LEU A 200 4.90 39.50 30.23
CA LEU A 200 4.37 38.16 30.39
C LEU A 200 3.92 37.96 31.83
N THR A 201 2.67 37.55 32.02
CA THR A 201 2.15 37.24 33.36
C THR A 201 2.65 35.87 33.81
N ALA A 202 2.64 35.61 35.12
CA ALA A 202 3.00 34.30 35.67
C ALA A 202 2.15 33.15 35.08
N LEU A 203 0.88 33.44 34.76
CA LEU A 203 -0.02 32.51 34.09
C LEU A 203 0.47 32.15 32.68
N ASP A 204 0.92 33.14 31.90
CA ASP A 204 1.46 32.92 30.54
C ASP A 204 2.70 32.01 30.59
N VAL A 205 3.55 32.21 31.60
CA VAL A 205 4.73 31.35 31.83
C VAL A 205 4.31 29.92 32.17
N GLU A 206 3.27 29.72 33.00
CA GLU A 206 2.77 28.38 33.33
C GLU A 206 2.13 27.69 32.12
N LEU A 207 1.30 28.41 31.35
CA LEU A 207 0.70 27.90 30.12
C LEU A 207 1.79 27.54 29.08
N GLY A 208 2.80 28.37 28.92
CA GLY A 208 3.97 28.09 28.07
C GLY A 208 4.69 26.80 28.47
N LYS A 209 4.88 26.57 29.78
CA LYS A 209 5.46 25.30 30.29
C LYS A 209 4.58 24.09 29.95
N ARG A 210 3.25 24.20 30.10
CA ARG A 210 2.31 23.12 29.74
C ARG A 210 2.33 22.81 28.24
N ILE A 211 2.31 23.84 27.38
CA ILE A 211 2.40 23.68 25.93
C ILE A 211 3.71 22.98 25.56
N LEU A 212 4.84 23.44 26.11
CA LEU A 212 6.15 22.86 25.84
C LEU A 212 6.22 21.38 26.30
N PHE A 213 5.64 21.05 27.44
CA PHE A 213 5.55 19.67 27.92
C PHE A 213 4.73 18.79 26.97
N CYS A 214 3.54 19.23 26.57
CA CYS A 214 2.68 18.53 25.60
C CYS A 214 3.40 18.33 24.25
N TYR A 215 4.08 19.35 23.75
CA TYR A 215 4.85 19.29 22.51
C TYR A 215 5.99 18.27 22.62
N ARG A 216 6.78 18.29 23.70
CA ARG A 216 7.86 17.31 23.94
C ARG A 216 7.32 15.88 23.97
N ARG A 217 6.18 15.66 24.65
CA ARG A 217 5.52 14.35 24.71
C ARG A 217 5.03 13.90 23.33
N TYR A 218 4.45 14.80 22.54
CA TYR A 218 4.06 14.54 21.16
C TYR A 218 5.27 14.18 20.28
N ALA A 219 6.33 14.99 20.33
CA ALA A 219 7.55 14.77 19.56
C ALA A 219 8.21 13.42 19.90
N LEU A 220 8.21 13.02 21.18
CA LEU A 220 8.70 11.70 21.60
C LEU A 220 7.83 10.57 21.02
N ARG A 221 6.50 10.67 21.09
CA ARG A 221 5.58 9.70 20.48
C ARG A 221 5.81 9.59 18.97
N GLN A 222 6.05 10.70 18.27
CA GLN A 222 6.37 10.70 16.85
C GLN A 222 7.71 10.02 16.56
N ARG A 223 8.76 10.29 17.35
CA ARG A 223 10.05 9.58 17.24
C ARG A 223 9.91 8.07 17.43
N ILE A 224 9.10 7.62 18.40
CA ILE A 224 8.84 6.19 18.62
C ILE A 224 8.10 5.57 17.42
N LYS A 225 7.06 6.24 16.90
CA LYS A 225 6.34 5.80 15.69
C LYS A 225 7.27 5.70 14.48
N MET A 226 8.12 6.71 14.27
CA MET A 226 9.10 6.74 13.18
C MET A 226 10.14 5.63 13.32
N LYS A 227 10.72 5.42 14.51
CA LYS A 227 11.65 4.31 14.78
C LYS A 227 10.99 2.95 14.50
N LYS A 228 9.73 2.76 14.93
CA LYS A 228 8.96 1.55 14.65
C LYS A 228 8.74 1.35 13.14
N ALA A 229 8.37 2.39 12.41
CA ALA A 229 8.19 2.34 10.96
C ALA A 229 9.50 2.00 10.23
N VAL A 230 10.62 2.65 10.60
CA VAL A 230 11.95 2.36 10.04
C VAL A 230 12.36 0.91 10.32
N LYS A 231 12.16 0.41 11.54
CA LYS A 231 12.45 -0.99 11.90
C LYS A 231 11.64 -1.97 11.05
N ILE A 232 10.36 -1.67 10.80
CA ILE A 232 9.50 -2.49 9.93
C ILE A 232 10.02 -2.46 8.49
N ILE A 233 10.27 -1.28 7.91
CA ILE A 233 10.78 -1.12 6.54
C ILE A 233 12.11 -1.86 6.38
N TRP A 234 13.03 -1.70 7.33
CA TRP A 234 14.32 -2.38 7.33
C TRP A 234 14.18 -3.90 7.38
N ALA A 235 13.25 -4.43 8.20
CA ALA A 235 12.98 -5.86 8.27
C ALA A 235 12.39 -6.42 6.95
N TYR A 236 11.59 -5.64 6.23
CA TYR A 236 11.11 -6.01 4.90
C TYR A 236 12.23 -5.95 3.86
N TYR A 237 13.04 -4.88 3.87
CA TYR A 237 14.18 -4.74 2.97
C TYR A 237 15.21 -5.86 3.19
N LEU A 238 15.51 -6.21 4.44
CA LEU A 238 16.44 -7.29 4.74
C LEU A 238 15.87 -8.64 4.28
N ARG A 239 14.59 -8.92 4.51
CA ARG A 239 13.92 -10.13 3.98
C ARG A 239 13.95 -10.17 2.46
N HIS A 240 13.67 -9.05 1.79
CA HIS A 240 13.78 -8.93 0.34
C HIS A 240 15.22 -9.22 -0.12
N ARG A 241 16.21 -8.55 0.47
CA ARG A 241 17.63 -8.73 0.12
C ARG A 241 18.10 -10.16 0.36
N LEU A 242 17.70 -10.79 1.46
CA LEU A 242 18.01 -12.19 1.76
C LEU A 242 17.36 -13.13 0.74
N ARG A 243 16.09 -12.91 0.37
CA ARG A 243 15.41 -13.67 -0.70
C ARG A 243 16.01 -13.46 -2.09
N HIS A 244 16.61 -12.31 -2.35
CA HIS A 244 17.27 -12.01 -3.62
C HIS A 244 18.73 -12.48 -3.68
N LYS A 245 19.39 -12.68 -2.53
CA LYS A 245 20.76 -13.19 -2.46
C LYS A 245 20.86 -14.68 -2.16
N ALA A 246 19.81 -15.29 -1.59
CA ALA A 246 19.76 -16.74 -1.45
C ALA A 246 19.76 -17.38 -2.84
N PRO A 247 20.57 -18.44 -3.05
CA PRO A 247 20.49 -19.21 -4.28
C PRO A 247 19.06 -19.73 -4.41
N MET A 248 18.37 -19.28 -5.46
CA MET A 248 17.04 -19.78 -5.75
C MET A 248 17.16 -21.20 -6.30
N THR A 249 16.27 -22.07 -5.85
CA THR A 249 16.07 -23.35 -6.53
C THR A 249 15.52 -23.10 -7.93
N ALA A 250 15.78 -24.02 -8.87
CA ALA A 250 15.25 -23.91 -10.24
C ALA A 250 13.70 -23.78 -10.26
N THR A 251 13.02 -24.42 -9.31
CA THR A 251 11.56 -24.32 -9.15
C THR A 251 11.13 -22.92 -8.72
N GLU A 252 11.84 -22.30 -7.76
CA GLU A 252 11.54 -20.93 -7.32
C GLU A 252 11.77 -19.91 -8.43
N GLU A 253 12.82 -20.08 -9.23
CA GLU A 253 13.08 -19.22 -10.39
C GLU A 253 11.97 -19.37 -11.44
N GLN A 254 11.50 -20.60 -11.67
CA GLN A 254 10.35 -20.85 -12.53
C GLN A 254 9.07 -20.17 -11.99
N ILE A 255 8.81 -20.23 -10.68
CA ILE A 255 7.67 -19.53 -10.04
C ILE A 255 7.80 -18.02 -10.23
N ARG A 256 8.99 -17.45 -10.02
CA ARG A 256 9.24 -16.02 -10.21
C ARG A 256 9.01 -15.59 -11.66
N LYS A 257 9.45 -16.38 -12.62
CA LYS A 257 9.20 -16.13 -14.05
C LYS A 257 7.70 -16.12 -14.35
N LEU A 258 6.98 -17.15 -13.90
CA LEU A 258 5.52 -17.23 -14.07
C LEU A 258 4.79 -16.08 -13.40
N HIS A 259 5.20 -15.67 -12.20
CA HIS A 259 4.65 -14.51 -11.52
C HIS A 259 4.77 -13.23 -12.36
N ASN A 260 5.92 -13.00 -12.99
CA ASN A 260 6.11 -11.84 -13.86
C ASN A 260 5.25 -11.91 -15.14
N GLU A 261 5.06 -13.11 -15.69
CA GLU A 261 4.15 -13.33 -16.84
C GLU A 261 2.70 -13.01 -16.45
N TYR A 262 2.18 -13.56 -15.35
CA TYR A 262 0.84 -13.22 -14.85
C TYR A 262 0.71 -11.74 -14.50
N LYS A 263 1.77 -11.09 -14.00
CA LYS A 263 1.78 -9.66 -13.74
C LYS A 263 1.59 -8.85 -15.02
N SER A 264 2.28 -9.22 -16.09
CA SER A 264 2.10 -8.58 -17.40
C SER A 264 0.65 -8.73 -17.89
N ASP A 265 0.03 -9.89 -17.68
CA ASP A 265 -1.37 -10.10 -18.08
C ASP A 265 -2.32 -9.24 -17.27
N VAL A 266 -2.17 -9.22 -15.94
CA VAL A 266 -3.01 -8.40 -15.06
C VAL A 266 -2.93 -6.92 -15.45
N GLU A 267 -1.74 -6.43 -15.79
CA GLU A 267 -1.52 -5.07 -16.25
C GLU A 267 -2.17 -4.79 -17.62
N SER A 268 -2.41 -5.84 -18.44
CA SER A 268 -3.09 -5.74 -19.74
C SER A 268 -4.62 -5.82 -19.66
N ILE A 269 -5.19 -6.24 -18.52
CA ILE A 269 -6.64 -6.31 -18.34
C ILE A 269 -7.19 -4.90 -18.10
N ASP A 270 -7.90 -4.37 -19.09
CA ASP A 270 -8.68 -3.14 -18.93
C ASP A 270 -9.80 -3.36 -17.92
N CYS A 271 -9.59 -2.94 -16.66
CA CYS A 271 -10.61 -3.05 -15.62
C CYS A 271 -11.45 -1.76 -15.52
N PRO A 272 -12.76 -1.82 -15.77
CA PRO A 272 -13.66 -0.70 -15.48
C PRO A 272 -13.63 -0.36 -13.99
N LEU A 273 -13.59 0.94 -13.65
CA LEU A 273 -13.47 1.47 -12.29
C LEU A 273 -14.56 1.00 -11.30
N LEU A 274 -15.65 0.42 -11.78
CA LEU A 274 -16.75 -0.09 -10.95
C LEU A 274 -16.43 -1.44 -10.28
N TYR A 275 -15.42 -2.17 -10.75
CA TYR A 275 -15.10 -3.53 -10.29
C TYR A 275 -13.81 -3.63 -9.48
N VAL A 276 -13.28 -2.52 -8.96
CA VAL A 276 -11.95 -2.47 -8.31
C VAL A 276 -11.78 -3.52 -7.20
N LYS A 277 -12.83 -3.79 -6.39
CA LYS A 277 -12.73 -4.82 -5.33
C LYS A 277 -12.67 -6.25 -5.88
N ALA A 278 -13.53 -6.57 -6.84
CA ALA A 278 -13.54 -7.90 -7.47
C ALA A 278 -12.22 -8.14 -8.21
N PHE A 279 -11.75 -7.12 -8.94
CA PHE A 279 -10.46 -7.12 -9.63
C PHE A 279 -9.28 -7.29 -8.68
N GLN A 280 -9.25 -6.61 -7.53
CA GLN A 280 -8.18 -6.81 -6.53
C GLN A 280 -8.15 -8.23 -5.98
N SER A 281 -9.31 -8.88 -5.79
CA SER A 281 -9.34 -10.28 -5.35
C SER A 281 -8.76 -11.19 -6.44
N HIS A 282 -9.10 -10.89 -7.69
CA HIS A 282 -8.67 -11.64 -8.86
C HIS A 282 -7.16 -11.50 -9.11
N GLU A 283 -6.65 -10.27 -9.07
CA GLU A 283 -5.22 -9.94 -9.14
C GLU A 283 -4.43 -10.71 -8.07
N ARG A 284 -4.92 -10.79 -6.84
CA ARG A 284 -4.26 -11.58 -5.78
C ARG A 284 -4.20 -13.06 -6.10
N ILE A 285 -5.22 -13.62 -6.75
CA ILE A 285 -5.23 -15.02 -7.18
C ILE A 285 -4.20 -15.24 -8.30
N LEU A 286 -4.20 -14.38 -9.32
CA LEU A 286 -3.29 -14.48 -10.47
C LEU A 286 -1.83 -14.28 -10.06
N LEU A 287 -1.54 -13.36 -9.14
CA LEU A 287 -0.18 -13.04 -8.72
C LEU A 287 0.36 -13.95 -7.60
N GLY A 288 -0.51 -14.65 -6.86
CA GLY A 288 -0.09 -15.49 -5.73
C GLY A 288 -0.23 -16.98 -6.01
N PRO A 289 -1.42 -17.56 -5.81
CA PRO A 289 -1.68 -18.99 -6.02
C PRO A 289 -1.42 -19.53 -7.44
N MET A 290 -1.71 -18.77 -8.50
CA MET A 290 -1.70 -19.29 -9.88
C MET A 290 -0.34 -19.79 -10.40
N PRO A 291 0.80 -19.10 -10.15
CA PRO A 291 2.12 -19.66 -10.42
C PRO A 291 2.32 -21.08 -9.87
N HIS A 292 1.78 -21.37 -8.68
CA HIS A 292 1.86 -22.71 -8.08
C HIS A 292 0.99 -23.73 -8.81
N VAL A 293 -0.21 -23.35 -9.28
CA VAL A 293 -1.08 -24.24 -10.08
C VAL A 293 -0.38 -24.65 -11.38
N LEU A 294 0.30 -23.73 -12.05
CA LEU A 294 0.98 -24.04 -13.31
C LEU A 294 2.27 -24.87 -13.10
N VAL A 295 3.02 -24.63 -12.02
CA VAL A 295 4.12 -25.51 -11.60
C VAL A 295 3.59 -26.91 -11.27
N TYR A 296 2.44 -26.98 -10.60
CA TYR A 296 1.76 -28.23 -10.27
C TYR A 296 1.42 -29.04 -11.54
N LEU A 297 0.75 -28.41 -12.53
CA LEU A 297 0.45 -29.07 -13.82
C LEU A 297 1.69 -29.54 -14.57
N ARG A 298 2.76 -28.74 -14.61
CA ARG A 298 4.04 -29.15 -15.23
C ARG A 298 4.68 -30.34 -14.48
N GLY A 299 4.54 -30.41 -13.16
CA GLY A 299 4.97 -31.56 -12.37
C GLY A 299 4.12 -32.81 -12.67
N LEU A 300 2.81 -32.66 -12.82
CA LEU A 300 1.93 -33.75 -13.23
C LEU A 300 2.26 -34.26 -14.63
N GLU A 301 2.60 -33.37 -15.58
CA GLU A 301 3.07 -33.74 -16.92
C GLU A 301 4.31 -34.63 -16.86
N ARG A 302 5.33 -34.23 -16.09
CA ARG A 302 6.55 -35.00 -15.89
C ARG A 302 6.26 -36.35 -15.22
N THR A 303 5.42 -36.36 -14.20
CA THR A 303 5.01 -37.60 -13.48
C THR A 303 4.31 -38.56 -14.44
N ASN A 304 3.36 -38.07 -15.23
CA ASN A 304 2.65 -38.88 -16.23
C ASN A 304 3.60 -39.41 -17.32
N GLN A 305 4.58 -38.61 -17.75
CA GLN A 305 5.60 -39.05 -18.70
C GLN A 305 6.51 -40.14 -18.11
N GLN A 306 6.92 -40.02 -16.85
CA GLN A 306 7.68 -41.07 -16.15
C GLN A 306 6.87 -42.37 -16.04
N GLN A 307 5.59 -42.29 -15.71
CA GLN A 307 4.69 -43.45 -15.68
C GLN A 307 4.55 -44.09 -17.06
N LYS A 308 4.42 -43.28 -18.12
CA LYS A 308 4.37 -43.75 -19.50
C LYS A 308 5.65 -44.50 -19.90
N GLU A 309 6.82 -43.96 -19.56
CA GLU A 309 8.11 -44.60 -19.83
C GLU A 309 8.30 -45.89 -19.02
N ALA A 310 7.91 -45.91 -17.76
CA ALA A 310 7.93 -47.10 -16.92
C ALA A 310 7.02 -48.20 -17.49
N ASN A 311 5.80 -47.85 -17.90
CA ASN A 311 4.86 -48.78 -18.54
C ASN A 311 5.40 -49.29 -19.90
N LYS A 312 6.04 -48.42 -20.69
CA LYS A 312 6.68 -48.83 -21.95
C LYS A 312 7.80 -49.86 -21.72
N LYS A 313 8.64 -49.65 -20.68
CA LYS A 313 9.68 -50.62 -20.30
C LYS A 313 9.09 -51.94 -19.79
N ARG A 314 7.97 -51.89 -19.06
CA ARG A 314 7.24 -53.10 -18.60
C ARG A 314 6.62 -53.86 -19.77
N LEU A 315 6.03 -53.15 -20.74
CA LEU A 315 5.42 -53.77 -21.92
C LEU A 315 6.41 -54.66 -22.71
N GLN A 316 7.70 -54.31 -22.70
CA GLN A 316 8.75 -55.10 -23.36
C GLN A 316 9.08 -56.42 -22.65
N LYS A 317 8.72 -56.59 -21.38
CA LYS A 317 9.14 -57.73 -20.52
C LYS A 317 8.00 -58.69 -20.16
N VAL A 318 6.76 -58.24 -20.25
CA VAL A 318 5.59 -58.89 -19.64
C VAL A 318 4.96 -59.94 -20.56
N GLN A 319 4.49 -61.05 -19.98
CA GLN A 319 3.73 -62.11 -20.68
C GLN A 319 2.20 -61.90 -20.61
N HIS A 320 1.45 -62.67 -21.41
CA HIS A 320 0.10 -62.39 -21.93
C HIS A 320 -0.92 -61.68 -21.01
N GLU A 321 -1.03 -61.99 -19.72
CA GLU A 321 -2.10 -61.42 -18.87
C GLU A 321 -1.80 -59.98 -18.39
N GLU A 322 -0.57 -59.68 -17.99
CA GLU A 322 -0.26 -58.31 -17.55
C GLU A 322 -0.07 -57.33 -18.71
N LEU A 323 0.04 -57.86 -19.93
CA LEU A 323 0.14 -57.07 -21.15
C LEU A 323 -1.08 -56.17 -21.31
N GLU A 324 -2.28 -56.70 -21.07
CA GLU A 324 -3.53 -55.94 -21.17
C GLU A 324 -3.61 -54.85 -20.10
N ARG A 325 -3.21 -55.17 -18.85
CA ARG A 325 -3.14 -54.18 -17.76
C ARG A 325 -2.18 -53.04 -18.09
N VAL A 326 -1.02 -53.35 -18.69
CA VAL A 326 -0.03 -52.34 -19.09
C VAL A 326 -0.56 -51.48 -20.25
N ARG A 327 -1.26 -52.07 -21.23
CA ARG A 327 -1.91 -51.33 -22.32
C ARG A 327 -2.94 -50.35 -21.80
N ILE A 328 -3.85 -50.79 -20.92
CA ILE A 328 -4.86 -49.92 -20.29
C ILE A 328 -4.20 -48.72 -19.59
N ARG A 329 -3.09 -48.95 -18.87
CA ARG A 329 -2.34 -47.87 -18.21
C ARG A 329 -1.64 -46.94 -19.19
N MET A 330 -1.11 -47.45 -20.30
CA MET A 330 -0.53 -46.61 -21.36
C MET A 330 -1.57 -45.71 -22.02
N ASP A 331 -2.77 -46.24 -22.30
CA ASP A 331 -3.88 -45.47 -22.84
C ASP A 331 -4.34 -44.39 -21.85
N ALA A 332 -4.39 -44.72 -20.57
CA ALA A 332 -4.63 -43.75 -19.51
C ALA A 332 -3.58 -42.62 -19.52
N CYS A 333 -2.29 -42.93 -19.61
CA CYS A 333 -1.23 -41.92 -19.72
C CYS A 333 -1.44 -40.99 -20.94
N ALA A 334 -1.86 -41.53 -22.09
CA ALA A 334 -2.12 -40.75 -23.29
C ALA A 334 -3.33 -39.81 -23.12
N ARG A 335 -4.41 -40.28 -22.46
CA ARG A 335 -5.58 -39.46 -22.13
C ARG A 335 -5.23 -38.34 -21.14
N LEU A 336 -4.50 -38.68 -20.07
CA LEU A 336 -4.05 -37.71 -19.06
C LEU A 336 -3.13 -36.64 -19.67
N ALA A 337 -2.21 -37.02 -20.56
CA ALA A 337 -1.35 -36.07 -21.25
C ALA A 337 -2.14 -35.04 -22.07
N LYS A 338 -3.21 -35.48 -22.76
CA LYS A 338 -4.12 -34.58 -23.48
C LYS A 338 -4.83 -33.62 -22.52
N LYS A 339 -5.39 -34.13 -21.42
CA LYS A 339 -6.06 -33.30 -20.39
C LYS A 339 -5.11 -32.27 -19.77
N ILE A 340 -3.92 -32.69 -19.36
CA ILE A 340 -2.87 -31.81 -18.79
C ILE A 340 -2.52 -30.70 -19.77
N LYS A 341 -2.31 -31.03 -21.05
CA LYS A 341 -1.97 -30.04 -22.08
C LYS A 341 -3.08 -29.00 -22.28
N VAL A 342 -4.33 -29.46 -22.38
CA VAL A 342 -5.50 -28.56 -22.54
C VAL A 342 -5.63 -27.64 -21.33
N LEU A 343 -5.55 -28.17 -20.11
CA LEU A 343 -5.62 -27.37 -18.89
C LEU A 343 -4.45 -26.39 -18.77
N THR A 344 -3.23 -26.83 -19.11
CA THR A 344 -2.04 -25.97 -19.09
C THR A 344 -2.22 -24.77 -20.00
N GLN A 345 -2.79 -24.97 -21.20
CA GLN A 345 -3.08 -23.88 -22.14
C GLN A 345 -4.22 -22.98 -21.66
N SER A 346 -5.27 -23.54 -21.03
CA SER A 346 -6.41 -22.75 -20.55
C SER A 346 -6.05 -21.86 -19.35
N ILE A 347 -5.08 -22.27 -18.52
CA ILE A 347 -4.64 -21.48 -17.36
C ILE A 347 -3.31 -20.74 -17.57
N ALA A 348 -2.70 -20.85 -18.75
CA ALA A 348 -1.44 -20.18 -19.07
C ALA A 348 -1.60 -18.65 -19.05
N PRO A 349 -0.53 -17.91 -18.72
CA PRO A 349 -0.49 -16.47 -18.92
C PRO A 349 -0.94 -16.08 -20.35
N GLY A 350 -1.77 -15.06 -20.44
CA GLY A 350 -2.40 -14.55 -21.66
C GLY A 350 -3.72 -15.22 -22.04
N SER A 351 -4.13 -16.28 -21.33
CA SER A 351 -5.40 -16.95 -21.58
C SER A 351 -6.59 -16.09 -21.16
N ARG A 352 -7.56 -15.94 -22.07
CA ARG A 352 -8.83 -15.21 -21.79
C ARG A 352 -9.64 -15.84 -20.65
N ALA A 353 -9.47 -17.15 -20.41
CA ALA A 353 -10.16 -17.84 -19.32
C ALA A 353 -9.76 -17.29 -17.94
N LEU A 354 -8.57 -16.69 -17.84
CA LEU A 354 -8.06 -16.04 -16.65
C LEU A 354 -8.63 -14.64 -16.43
N HIS A 355 -9.47 -14.09 -17.32
CA HIS A 355 -10.04 -12.75 -17.12
C HIS A 355 -11.29 -12.77 -16.24
N GLN A 356 -11.88 -13.94 -16.02
CA GLN A 356 -13.09 -14.13 -15.22
C GLN A 356 -12.80 -15.10 -14.07
N VAL A 357 -13.07 -14.66 -12.84
CA VAL A 357 -12.80 -15.44 -11.61
C VAL A 357 -13.55 -16.76 -11.60
N ASP A 358 -14.79 -16.79 -12.08
CA ASP A 358 -15.61 -18.01 -12.07
C ASP A 358 -15.07 -19.06 -13.06
N THR A 359 -14.75 -18.62 -14.27
CA THR A 359 -14.11 -19.46 -15.30
C THR A 359 -12.76 -19.99 -14.80
N LEU A 360 -11.96 -19.14 -14.16
CA LEU A 360 -10.69 -19.54 -13.54
C LEU A 360 -10.90 -20.64 -12.48
N LYS A 361 -11.85 -20.46 -11.56
CA LYS A 361 -12.15 -21.45 -10.52
C LYS A 361 -12.59 -22.79 -11.11
N GLU A 362 -13.39 -22.77 -12.18
CA GLU A 362 -13.81 -23.99 -12.86
C GLU A 362 -12.61 -24.71 -13.51
N GLN A 363 -11.68 -23.98 -14.14
CA GLN A 363 -10.44 -24.58 -14.64
C GLN A 363 -9.60 -25.21 -13.51
N VAL A 364 -9.47 -24.53 -12.38
CA VAL A 364 -8.72 -25.04 -11.21
C VAL A 364 -9.41 -26.29 -10.61
N LYS A 365 -10.74 -26.35 -10.62
CA LYS A 365 -11.50 -27.54 -10.21
C LYS A 365 -11.25 -28.73 -11.15
N GLN A 366 -11.05 -28.49 -12.44
CA GLN A 366 -10.63 -29.56 -13.37
C GLN A 366 -9.22 -30.07 -13.08
N VAL A 367 -8.31 -29.19 -12.62
CA VAL A 367 -6.97 -29.62 -12.15
C VAL A 367 -7.07 -30.49 -10.89
N ASP A 368 -7.98 -30.17 -9.97
CA ASP A 368 -8.24 -30.99 -8.78
C ASP A 368 -8.82 -32.38 -9.13
N SER A 369 -9.76 -32.41 -10.07
CA SER A 369 -10.31 -33.67 -10.60
C SER A 369 -9.23 -34.52 -11.28
N LEU A 370 -8.33 -33.88 -12.03
CA LEU A 370 -7.20 -34.54 -12.68
C LEU A 370 -6.22 -35.15 -11.65
N ARG A 371 -5.97 -34.48 -10.52
CA ARG A 371 -5.17 -35.05 -9.41
C ARG A 371 -5.79 -36.35 -8.91
N SER A 372 -7.10 -36.34 -8.66
CA SER A 372 -7.84 -37.52 -8.18
C SER A 372 -7.78 -38.68 -9.19
N GLU A 373 -7.88 -38.37 -10.49
CA GLU A 373 -7.76 -39.37 -11.57
C GLU A 373 -6.36 -40.00 -11.62
N ILE A 374 -5.30 -39.21 -11.44
CA ILE A 374 -3.92 -39.70 -11.39
C ILE A 374 -3.71 -40.61 -10.17
N MET A 375 -4.16 -40.20 -8.99
CA MET A 375 -4.05 -41.00 -7.76
C MET A 375 -4.82 -42.32 -7.88
N HIS A 376 -6.01 -42.31 -8.48
CA HIS A 376 -6.78 -43.52 -8.72
C HIS A 376 -6.09 -44.50 -9.68
N ILE A 377 -5.45 -43.99 -10.74
CA ILE A 377 -4.85 -44.84 -11.78
C ILE A 377 -3.47 -45.38 -11.37
N PHE A 378 -2.66 -44.57 -10.68
CA PHE A 378 -1.26 -44.90 -10.37
C PHE A 378 -0.97 -45.13 -8.88
N GLY A 379 -1.91 -44.86 -7.99
CA GLY A 379 -1.76 -44.94 -6.53
C GLY A 379 -1.50 -43.60 -5.86
N GLU A 380 -1.67 -43.54 -4.54
CA GLU A 380 -1.50 -42.32 -3.73
C GLU A 380 -0.06 -41.77 -3.79
N ASP A 381 0.93 -42.66 -3.82
CA ASP A 381 2.35 -42.30 -3.89
C ASP A 381 2.81 -41.89 -5.29
N ALA A 382 1.91 -41.86 -6.28
CA ALA A 382 2.28 -41.49 -7.65
C ALA A 382 2.73 -40.02 -7.76
N ILE A 383 2.23 -39.15 -6.87
CA ILE A 383 2.50 -37.72 -6.87
C ILE A 383 3.59 -37.40 -5.82
N PRO A 384 4.73 -36.81 -6.21
CA PRO A 384 5.77 -36.45 -5.24
C PRO A 384 5.28 -35.45 -4.19
N LYS A 385 5.71 -35.60 -2.93
CA LYS A 385 5.34 -34.70 -1.82
C LYS A 385 5.64 -33.22 -2.09
N ALA A 386 6.77 -32.92 -2.75
CA ALA A 386 7.12 -31.56 -3.15
C ALA A 386 6.10 -30.93 -4.12
N LEU A 387 5.41 -31.76 -4.92
CA LEU A 387 4.36 -31.31 -5.82
C LEU A 387 3.05 -31.06 -5.06
N GLU A 388 2.75 -31.86 -4.04
CA GLU A 388 1.62 -31.65 -3.13
C GLU A 388 1.69 -30.32 -2.36
N GLU A 389 2.90 -29.82 -2.07
CA GLU A 389 3.06 -28.47 -1.50
C GLU A 389 2.54 -27.38 -2.45
N HIS A 390 2.78 -27.51 -3.75
CA HIS A 390 2.23 -26.59 -4.75
C HIS A 390 0.73 -26.75 -4.95
N TYR A 391 0.21 -27.96 -4.82
CA TYR A 391 -1.24 -28.21 -4.78
C TYR A 391 -1.88 -27.45 -3.61
N ALA A 392 -1.31 -27.55 -2.41
CA ALA A 392 -1.80 -26.85 -1.22
C ALA A 392 -1.72 -25.33 -1.36
N LEU A 393 -0.61 -24.78 -1.88
CA LEU A 393 -0.41 -23.34 -2.04
C LEU A 393 -1.24 -22.72 -3.17
N GLY A 394 -1.57 -23.51 -4.20
CA GLY A 394 -2.32 -23.06 -5.37
C GLY A 394 -3.80 -23.43 -5.33
N ILE A 395 -4.08 -24.72 -5.51
CA ILE A 395 -5.41 -25.25 -5.80
C ILE A 395 -6.32 -25.16 -4.57
N VAL A 396 -5.83 -25.62 -3.40
CA VAL A 396 -6.61 -25.57 -2.16
C VAL A 396 -6.96 -24.13 -1.78
N VAL A 397 -6.02 -23.19 -1.93
CA VAL A 397 -6.25 -21.76 -1.64
C VAL A 397 -7.31 -21.14 -2.56
N ILE A 398 -7.29 -21.46 -3.86
CA ILE A 398 -8.26 -20.91 -4.83
C ILE A 398 -9.67 -21.49 -4.63
N LEU A 399 -9.76 -22.80 -4.35
CA LEU A 399 -11.02 -23.52 -4.18
C LEU A 399 -11.62 -23.35 -2.78
N SER A 400 -10.83 -22.91 -1.81
CA SER A 400 -11.33 -22.58 -0.47
C SER A 400 -12.47 -21.57 -0.58
N PRO A 401 -13.62 -21.79 0.10
CA PRO A 401 -14.71 -20.85 0.08
C PRO A 401 -14.17 -19.50 0.56
N SER A 402 -14.43 -18.44 -0.21
CA SER A 402 -14.08 -17.07 0.20
C SER A 402 -14.61 -16.91 1.60
N HIS A 403 -13.73 -16.70 2.59
CA HIS A 403 -14.11 -16.61 4.00
C HIS A 403 -15.37 -15.77 4.09
N ALA A 404 -16.50 -16.45 4.35
CA ALA A 404 -17.80 -15.79 4.42
C ALA A 404 -17.58 -14.66 5.41
N ALA A 405 -17.93 -13.42 5.00
CA ALA A 405 -17.67 -12.23 5.78
C ALA A 405 -18.05 -12.55 7.22
N THR A 406 -17.03 -12.69 8.08
CA THR A 406 -17.21 -13.19 9.45
C THR A 406 -18.39 -12.43 10.01
N ALA A 407 -19.39 -13.17 10.49
CA ALA A 407 -20.66 -12.60 10.95
C ALA A 407 -20.37 -11.28 11.65
N PRO A 408 -21.06 -10.19 11.25
CA PRO A 408 -20.71 -8.84 11.69
C PRO A 408 -20.44 -8.89 13.17
N LYS A 409 -19.18 -8.56 13.55
CA LYS A 409 -18.74 -8.66 14.95
C LYS A 409 -19.86 -8.07 15.80
N PRO A 410 -20.35 -8.79 16.83
CA PRO A 410 -21.44 -8.30 17.65
C PRO A 410 -21.11 -6.87 18.01
N LEU A 411 -22.08 -5.97 17.78
CA LEU A 411 -21.94 -4.55 18.07
C LEU A 411 -21.28 -4.44 19.44
N LYS A 412 -20.13 -3.75 19.51
CA LYS A 412 -19.45 -3.56 20.78
C LYS A 412 -20.51 -3.06 21.77
N PRO A 413 -20.68 -3.71 22.94
CA PRO A 413 -21.65 -3.25 23.91
C PRO A 413 -21.39 -1.78 24.15
N GLU A 414 -22.45 -0.96 24.00
CA GLU A 414 -22.36 0.46 24.27
C GLU A 414 -21.84 0.62 25.69
N LEU A 415 -20.75 1.38 25.84
CA LEU A 415 -20.17 1.67 27.13
C LEU A 415 -21.27 2.33 27.96
N ASN A 416 -21.77 1.65 28.99
CA ASN A 416 -22.84 2.15 29.84
C ASN A 416 -22.33 3.40 30.58
N VAL A 417 -22.62 4.57 30.01
CA VAL A 417 -22.27 5.88 30.61
C VAL A 417 -23.19 6.23 31.79
N SER A 418 -24.23 5.43 32.04
CA SER A 418 -25.19 5.61 33.13
C SER A 418 -24.54 5.49 34.53
N ASP A 419 -23.42 4.77 34.64
CA ASP A 419 -22.76 4.51 35.93
C ASP A 419 -21.75 5.60 36.34
N LEU A 420 -21.64 6.70 35.58
CA LEU A 420 -20.71 7.80 35.85
C LEU A 420 -21.37 9.04 36.49
N VAL A 421 -22.62 8.93 36.97
CA VAL A 421 -23.26 9.98 37.77
C VAL A 421 -23.25 9.55 39.23
N VAL A 422 -22.16 9.88 39.95
CA VAL A 422 -22.11 9.95 41.41
C VAL A 422 -21.71 11.35 41.83
#